data_AF-A0A8X6YJA3-F1
#
_entry.id   AF-A0A8X6YJA3-F1
#
_cell.length_a   1.000
_cell.length_b   1.000
_cell.length_c   1.000
_cell.angle_alpha   90.00
_cell.angle_beta   90.00
_cell.angle_gamma   90.00
#
_symmetry.space_group_name_H-M   'P 1'
#
loop_
_entity.id
_entity.type
_entity.pdbx_description
1 polymer ?
#
loop_
_entity_poly.entity_id
_entity_poly.type
_entity_poly.pdbx_seq_one_letter_code
_entity_poly.pdbx_strand_id
1 'polypeptide(L)'
;MEDKAQHRAQLSKSIAQKVDLTAQLREQLNVLKKTTGNSVDDQIVLAELEYRLVKEEMALLTLQEQHWQSAALCHAPEQLDPSDILHSYIVSVRKSGSVPALHATDSLHPDHSVLVSSRGDLPTVEWAHHTTDLQAGDRLLEVNGHLVIGKDSTEVTRLLNRRRPLCRIVFLRPLRPHQWLKGGGACRETAQLRQELTTVVERLNRQMAESANMTQLNERLKKDQEELKSQNRQLKLQVLSLQSLLLYLHKSSGKSEQTDSTVFDLLGTQSILWRKPEEETP
;
A
#
# COMPACT_ATOMS: atom_id res chain seq x y z
N MET A 1 27.61 -16.93 35.25
CA MET A 1 27.60 -15.57 34.66
C MET A 1 28.42 -14.59 35.51
N GLU A 2 28.36 -14.70 36.83
CA GLU A 2 29.07 -13.85 37.79
C GLU A 2 30.61 -13.86 37.61
N ASP A 3 31.22 -15.04 37.44
CA ASP A 3 32.67 -15.18 37.22
C ASP A 3 33.18 -14.48 35.95
N LYS A 4 32.38 -14.48 34.88
CA LYS A 4 32.71 -13.82 33.60
C LYS A 4 32.61 -12.30 33.69
N ALA A 5 31.75 -11.78 34.57
CA ALA A 5 31.63 -10.35 34.84
C ALA A 5 32.80 -9.87 35.70
N GLN A 6 33.18 -10.65 36.73
CA GLN A 6 34.34 -10.38 37.58
C GLN A 6 35.66 -10.38 36.78
N HIS A 7 35.86 -11.38 35.91
CA HIS A 7 37.05 -11.43 35.05
C HIS A 7 37.18 -10.20 34.13
N ARG A 8 36.06 -9.67 33.61
CA ARG A 8 36.06 -8.46 32.78
C ARG A 8 36.33 -7.18 33.57
N ALA A 9 35.75 -7.07 34.75
CA ALA A 9 36.07 -5.96 35.66
C ALA A 9 37.56 -5.96 36.01
N GLN A 10 38.15 -7.14 36.20
CA GLN A 10 39.59 -7.31 36.44
C GLN A 10 40.43 -6.92 35.22
N LEU A 11 40.08 -7.40 34.02
CA LEU A 11 40.75 -7.00 32.76
C LEU A 11 40.70 -5.48 32.54
N SER A 12 39.53 -4.86 32.73
CA SER A 12 39.35 -3.41 32.59
C SER A 12 40.22 -2.63 33.59
N LYS A 13 40.28 -3.09 34.84
CA LYS A 13 41.15 -2.51 35.87
C LYS A 13 42.63 -2.65 35.50
N SER A 14 43.06 -3.81 35.00
CA SER A 14 44.43 -4.03 34.55
C SER A 14 44.80 -3.20 33.32
N ILE A 15 43.88 -3.01 32.37
CA ILE A 15 44.06 -2.11 31.23
C ILE A 15 44.26 -0.67 31.72
N ALA A 16 43.41 -0.17 32.61
CA ALA A 16 43.54 1.18 33.15
C ALA A 16 44.89 1.40 33.84
N GLN A 17 45.32 0.45 34.68
CA GLN A 17 46.64 0.50 35.33
C GLN A 17 47.80 0.53 34.34
N LYS A 18 47.71 -0.23 33.24
CA LYS A 18 48.74 -0.26 32.19
C LYS A 18 48.74 1.02 31.36
N VAL A 19 47.58 1.62 31.09
CA VAL A 19 47.47 2.94 30.44
C VAL A 19 48.18 4.00 31.27
N ASP A 20 47.91 4.05 32.58
CA ASP A 20 48.55 5.03 33.47
C ASP A 20 50.07 4.84 33.53
N LEU A 21 50.54 3.58 33.61
CA LEU A 21 51.96 3.26 33.63
C LEU A 21 52.66 3.65 32.32
N THR A 22 52.06 3.33 31.16
CA THR A 22 52.63 3.72 29.85
C THR A 22 52.67 5.24 29.68
N ALA A 23 51.66 5.97 30.19
CA ALA A 23 51.66 7.42 30.19
C ALA A 23 52.79 8.00 31.05
N GLN A 24 53.01 7.45 32.24
CA GLN A 24 54.13 7.84 33.13
C GLN A 24 55.49 7.57 32.49
N LEU A 25 55.68 6.40 31.86
CA LEU A 25 56.92 6.05 31.18
C LEU A 25 57.19 6.95 29.98
N ARG A 26 56.16 7.29 29.18
CA ARG A 26 56.28 8.26 28.08
C ARG A 26 56.69 9.64 28.57
N GLU A 27 56.14 10.09 29.69
CA GLU A 27 56.51 11.38 30.28
C GLU A 27 57.95 11.38 30.79
N GLN A 28 58.35 10.34 31.52
CA GLN A 28 59.74 10.17 31.95
C GLN A 28 60.71 10.16 30.76
N LEU A 29 60.33 9.52 29.66
CA LEU A 29 61.11 9.46 28.44
C LEU A 29 61.26 10.83 27.78
N ASN A 30 60.18 11.60 27.73
CA ASN A 30 60.17 12.94 27.19
C ASN A 30 60.99 13.92 28.02
N VAL A 31 60.95 13.80 29.35
CA VAL A 31 61.77 14.61 30.25
C VAL A 31 63.25 14.26 30.06
N LEU A 32 63.58 12.97 30.09
CA LEU A 32 64.96 12.50 29.94
C LEU A 32 65.56 12.95 28.59
N LYS A 33 64.83 12.78 27.49
CA LYS A 33 65.22 13.27 26.15
C LYS A 33 65.53 14.77 26.08
N LYS A 34 64.92 15.58 26.95
CA LYS A 34 65.14 17.03 27.01
C LYS A 34 66.30 17.44 27.92
N THR A 35 66.61 16.64 28.94
CA THR A 35 67.64 16.94 29.96
C THR A 35 68.99 16.28 29.68
N THR A 36 69.00 15.24 28.85
CA THR A 36 70.15 14.40 28.57
C THR A 36 71.19 15.09 27.66
N GLY A 37 72.48 14.92 27.99
CA GLY A 37 73.60 15.26 27.10
C GLY A 37 74.00 14.06 26.25
N ASN A 38 74.67 14.25 25.11
CA ASN A 38 75.03 13.14 24.19
C ASN A 38 76.06 12.13 24.73
N SER A 39 76.13 11.89 26.05
CA SER A 39 76.97 10.87 26.67
C SER A 39 76.46 9.45 26.36
N VAL A 40 77.37 8.48 26.34
CA VAL A 40 77.04 7.06 26.11
C VAL A 40 76.17 6.51 27.25
N ASP A 41 76.46 6.88 28.50
CA ASP A 41 75.68 6.44 29.67
C ASP A 41 74.23 6.92 29.59
N ASP A 42 74.04 8.16 29.14
CA ASP A 42 72.74 8.76 28.93
C ASP A 42 71.94 8.06 27.82
N GLN A 43 72.61 7.65 26.73
CA GLN A 43 71.99 6.87 25.66
C GLN A 43 71.58 5.48 26.13
N ILE A 44 72.35 4.85 27.03
CA ILE A 44 72.01 3.56 27.62
C ILE A 44 70.74 3.68 28.46
N VAL A 45 70.65 4.66 29.37
CA VAL A 45 69.47 4.88 30.20
C VAL A 45 68.23 5.18 29.35
N LEU A 46 68.40 5.96 28.29
CA LEU A 46 67.33 6.27 27.35
C LEU A 46 66.85 5.00 26.62
N ALA A 47 67.76 4.17 26.11
CA ALA A 47 67.43 2.91 25.45
C ALA A 47 66.74 1.90 26.40
N GLU A 48 67.17 1.81 27.66
CA GLU A 48 66.52 0.98 28.67
C GLU A 48 65.09 1.42 28.96
N LEU A 49 64.86 2.74 29.02
CA LEU A 49 63.54 3.31 29.24
C LEU A 49 62.63 3.11 28.00
N GLU A 50 63.16 3.27 26.79
CA GLU A 50 62.44 2.96 25.54
C GLU A 50 62.05 1.48 25.49
N TYR A 51 62.96 0.57 25.82
CA TYR A 51 62.67 -0.86 25.88
C TYR A 51 61.56 -1.18 26.89
N ARG A 52 61.60 -0.59 28.09
CA ARG A 52 60.55 -0.75 29.10
C ARG A 52 59.20 -0.23 28.62
N LEU A 53 59.18 0.94 27.96
CA LEU A 53 57.96 1.50 27.40
C LEU A 53 57.34 0.57 26.35
N VAL A 54 58.14 0.11 25.38
CA VAL A 54 57.67 -0.80 24.32
C VAL A 54 57.11 -2.10 24.91
N LYS A 55 57.77 -2.65 25.94
CA LYS A 55 57.30 -3.85 26.64
C LYS A 55 55.92 -3.64 27.26
N GLU A 56 55.69 -2.50 27.91
CA GLU A 56 54.42 -2.18 28.55
C GLU A 56 53.31 -1.86 27.53
N GLU A 57 53.64 -1.21 26.41
CA GLU A 57 52.70 -0.98 25.30
C GLU A 57 52.24 -2.29 24.65
N MET A 58 53.16 -3.25 24.45
CA MET A 58 52.80 -4.59 23.96
C MET A 58 51.91 -5.35 24.94
N ALA A 59 52.20 -5.26 26.24
CA ALA A 59 51.35 -5.86 27.27
C ALA A 59 49.94 -5.24 27.29
N LEU A 60 49.84 -3.92 27.10
CA LEU A 60 48.56 -3.21 27.00
C LEU A 60 47.76 -3.67 25.78
N LEU A 61 48.38 -3.77 24.60
CA LEU A 61 47.71 -4.27 23.38
C LEU A 61 47.18 -5.70 23.58
N THR A 62 47.98 -6.56 24.21
CA THR A 62 47.58 -7.95 24.51
C THR A 62 46.34 -7.98 25.41
N LEU A 63 46.30 -7.15 26.46
CA LEU A 63 45.14 -7.06 27.35
C LEU A 63 43.92 -6.48 26.64
N GLN A 64 44.09 -5.49 25.76
CA GLN A 64 43.00 -4.95 24.96
C GLN A 64 42.43 -6.00 24.01
N GLU A 65 43.27 -6.78 23.35
CA GLU A 65 42.82 -7.89 22.49
C GLU A 65 42.01 -8.91 23.30
N GLN A 66 42.50 -9.34 24.47
CA GLN A 66 41.78 -10.25 25.35
C GLN A 66 40.43 -9.69 25.82
N HIS A 67 40.37 -8.37 26.09
CA HIS A 67 39.13 -7.68 26.44
C HIS A 67 38.13 -7.69 25.28
N TRP A 68 38.58 -7.39 24.05
CA TRP A 68 37.74 -7.44 22.86
C TRP A 68 37.26 -8.85 22.52
N GLN A 69 38.13 -9.85 22.61
CA GLN A 69 37.75 -11.26 22.44
C GLN A 69 36.70 -11.69 23.47
N SER A 70 36.90 -11.32 24.74
CA SER A 70 35.94 -11.60 25.81
C SER A 70 34.60 -10.91 25.61
N ALA A 71 34.60 -9.68 25.09
CA ALA A 71 33.39 -8.94 24.73
C ALA A 71 32.66 -9.61 23.55
N ALA A 72 33.40 -9.98 22.50
CA ALA A 72 32.86 -10.67 21.33
C ALA A 72 32.24 -12.03 21.69
N LEU A 73 32.84 -12.80 22.61
CA LEU A 73 32.30 -14.06 23.12
C LEU A 73 30.97 -13.91 23.89
N CYS A 74 30.66 -12.72 24.38
CA CYS A 74 29.37 -12.43 25.02
C CYS A 74 28.34 -11.86 24.04
N HIS A 75 28.80 -11.41 22.88
CA HIS A 75 27.99 -11.13 21.70
C HIS A 75 27.92 -12.32 20.75
N ALA A 76 28.54 -13.46 21.10
CA ALA A 76 28.20 -14.72 20.46
C ALA A 76 26.70 -14.88 20.67
N PRO A 77 25.91 -15.04 19.59
CA PRO A 77 24.48 -15.24 19.76
C PRO A 77 24.35 -16.45 20.66
N GLU A 78 23.80 -16.25 21.87
CA GLU A 78 23.09 -17.35 22.52
C GLU A 78 22.23 -17.92 21.40
N GLN A 79 22.37 -19.21 21.10
CA GLN A 79 21.47 -19.91 20.21
C GLN A 79 20.09 -19.88 20.88
N LEU A 80 19.45 -18.72 20.80
CA LEU A 80 18.08 -18.50 21.18
C LEU A 80 17.30 -19.51 20.36
N ASP A 81 16.40 -20.20 21.03
CA ASP A 81 15.50 -21.11 20.36
C ASP A 81 14.85 -20.33 19.20
N PRO A 82 14.81 -20.87 17.97
CA PRO A 82 14.14 -20.21 16.86
C PRO A 82 12.71 -19.78 17.22
N SER A 83 12.07 -20.47 18.16
CA SER A 83 10.77 -20.12 18.73
C SER A 83 10.77 -18.77 19.47
N ASP A 84 11.81 -18.50 20.27
CA ASP A 84 11.97 -17.26 21.03
C ASP A 84 12.28 -16.08 20.09
N ILE A 85 13.12 -16.32 19.08
CA ILE A 85 13.43 -15.35 18.03
C ILE A 85 12.15 -14.97 17.27
N LEU A 86 11.34 -15.96 16.90
CA LEU A 86 10.05 -15.70 16.23
C LEU A 86 9.07 -14.98 17.13
N HIS A 87 8.96 -15.40 18.39
CA HIS A 87 8.06 -14.78 19.34
C HIS A 87 8.42 -13.31 19.58
N SER A 88 9.70 -13.01 19.82
CA SER A 88 10.19 -11.64 20.00
C SER A 88 9.92 -10.78 18.77
N TYR A 89 10.14 -11.32 17.57
CA TYR A 89 9.82 -10.64 16.31
C TYR A 89 8.32 -10.35 16.18
N ILE A 90 7.45 -11.34 16.37
CA ILE A 90 5.99 -11.19 16.28
C ILE A 90 5.49 -10.12 17.27
N VAL A 91 6.00 -10.14 18.50
CA VAL A 91 5.68 -9.14 19.52
C VAL A 91 6.15 -7.74 19.09
N SER A 92 7.35 -7.62 18.50
CA SER A 92 7.87 -6.34 18.00
C SER A 92 7.02 -5.76 16.86
N VAL A 93 6.62 -6.61 15.91
CA VAL A 93 5.77 -6.23 14.78
C VAL A 93 4.40 -5.76 15.27
N ARG A 94 3.83 -6.46 16.26
CA ARG A 94 2.56 -6.07 16.89
C ARG A 94 2.66 -4.72 17.60
N LYS A 95 3.76 -4.45 18.31
CA LYS A 95 4.01 -3.13 18.95
C LYS A 95 4.10 -2.00 17.92
N SER A 96 4.61 -2.28 16.72
CA SER A 96 4.64 -1.32 15.61
C SER A 96 3.26 -1.09 14.94
N GLY A 97 2.21 -1.77 15.40
CA GLY A 97 0.86 -1.69 14.82
C GLY A 97 0.70 -2.47 13.51
N SER A 98 1.57 -3.42 13.23
CA SER A 98 1.50 -4.32 12.06
C SER A 98 1.18 -5.75 12.49
N VAL A 99 0.70 -6.56 11.56
CA VAL A 99 0.38 -7.98 11.75
C VAL A 99 1.33 -8.80 10.88
N PRO A 100 2.14 -9.71 11.45
CA PRO A 100 2.96 -10.59 10.65
C PRO A 100 2.07 -11.61 9.92
N ALA A 101 2.16 -11.65 8.60
CA ALA A 101 1.49 -12.63 7.76
C ALA A 101 2.51 -13.65 7.24
N LEU A 102 2.16 -14.93 7.35
CA LEU A 102 2.97 -16.03 6.86
C LEU A 102 2.67 -16.28 5.38
N HIS A 103 3.71 -16.24 4.56
CA HIS A 103 3.63 -16.49 3.13
C HIS A 103 4.60 -17.59 2.72
N ALA A 104 4.23 -18.31 1.67
CA ALA A 104 5.08 -19.27 0.99
C ALA A 104 5.04 -19.00 -0.50
N THR A 105 6.20 -19.05 -1.16
CA THR A 105 6.32 -18.91 -2.61
C THR A 105 7.25 -20.00 -3.15
N ASP A 106 6.92 -20.46 -4.35
CA ASP A 106 7.76 -21.36 -5.14
C ASP A 106 8.35 -20.54 -6.30
N SER A 107 9.61 -20.15 -6.17
CA SER A 107 10.30 -19.34 -7.19
C SER A 107 11.08 -20.23 -8.15
N LEU A 108 10.88 -20.03 -9.45
CA LEU A 108 11.74 -20.58 -10.50
C LEU A 108 12.99 -19.69 -10.62
N HIS A 109 14.15 -20.25 -10.29
CA HIS A 109 15.49 -19.62 -10.45
C HIS A 109 15.75 -18.39 -9.57
N PRO A 110 16.20 -18.60 -8.32
CA PRO A 110 16.67 -17.51 -7.47
C PRO A 110 18.05 -16.96 -7.84
N ASP A 111 18.79 -17.53 -8.82
CA ASP A 111 20.15 -17.09 -9.19
C ASP A 111 20.20 -15.55 -9.37
N HIS A 112 20.80 -14.88 -8.38
CA HIS A 112 20.98 -13.42 -8.28
C HIS A 112 19.70 -12.56 -8.22
N SER A 113 18.53 -13.16 -7.99
CA SER A 113 17.25 -12.42 -7.94
C SER A 113 16.87 -11.92 -6.55
N VAL A 114 17.59 -12.31 -5.50
CA VAL A 114 17.27 -11.96 -4.11
C VAL A 114 18.55 -11.63 -3.34
N LEU A 115 18.54 -10.52 -2.62
CA LEU A 115 19.58 -10.09 -1.68
C LEU A 115 19.06 -10.20 -0.25
N VAL A 116 19.81 -10.90 0.61
CA VAL A 116 19.43 -11.16 2.00
C VAL A 116 20.50 -10.64 2.96
N SER A 117 20.04 -10.02 4.05
CA SER A 117 20.85 -9.45 5.11
C SER A 117 20.48 -10.10 6.44
N SER A 118 21.49 -10.61 7.13
CA SER A 118 21.34 -11.21 8.48
C SER A 118 21.91 -10.27 9.55
N ARG A 119 21.60 -8.97 9.47
CA ARG A 119 22.00 -7.98 10.50
C ARG A 119 21.29 -8.15 11.84
N GLY A 120 20.36 -9.09 11.94
CA GLY A 120 19.68 -9.47 13.18
C GLY A 120 19.25 -10.94 13.12
N ASP A 121 18.50 -11.37 14.14
CA ASP A 121 18.21 -12.79 14.39
C ASP A 121 17.37 -13.48 13.29
N LEU A 122 16.61 -12.69 12.51
CA LEU A 122 15.91 -13.16 11.30
C LEU A 122 16.54 -12.57 10.03
N PRO A 123 16.91 -13.43 9.06
CA PRO A 123 17.34 -12.97 7.75
C PRO A 123 16.26 -12.13 7.07
N THR A 124 16.66 -10.98 6.55
CA THR A 124 15.79 -9.98 5.95
C THR A 124 16.08 -9.84 4.47
N VAL A 125 15.05 -9.82 3.64
CA VAL A 125 15.18 -9.48 2.22
C VAL A 125 15.46 -7.98 2.10
N GLU A 126 16.62 -7.62 1.57
CA GLU A 126 16.96 -6.21 1.25
C GLU A 126 16.49 -5.83 -0.14
N TRP A 127 16.58 -6.77 -1.08
CA TRP A 127 16.15 -6.59 -2.45
C TRP A 127 15.67 -7.90 -3.04
N ALA A 128 14.66 -7.81 -3.91
CA ALA A 128 14.15 -8.92 -4.67
C ALA A 128 13.73 -8.45 -6.06
N HIS A 129 13.97 -9.27 -7.06
CA HIS A 129 13.57 -9.01 -8.43
C HIS A 129 12.05 -9.15 -8.57
N HIS A 130 11.45 -8.38 -9.48
CA HIS A 130 9.99 -8.32 -9.71
C HIS A 130 9.38 -9.64 -10.21
N THR A 131 10.22 -10.60 -10.63
CA THR A 131 9.80 -11.96 -11.00
C THR A 131 9.57 -12.85 -9.79
N THR A 132 9.95 -12.40 -8.59
CA THR A 132 9.74 -13.11 -7.33
C THR A 132 8.61 -12.47 -6.53
N ASP A 133 7.91 -13.27 -5.72
CA ASP A 133 6.86 -12.75 -4.82
C ASP A 133 7.43 -12.04 -3.58
N LEU A 134 8.76 -12.02 -3.44
CA LEU A 134 9.48 -11.44 -2.31
C LEU A 134 9.57 -9.92 -2.46
N GLN A 135 9.57 -9.24 -1.32
CA GLN A 135 9.68 -7.79 -1.23
C GLN A 135 10.73 -7.41 -0.18
N ALA A 136 11.32 -6.23 -0.36
CA ALA A 136 12.22 -5.67 0.64
C ALA A 136 11.49 -5.53 1.99
N GLY A 137 12.12 -6.04 3.05
CA GLY A 137 11.56 -6.08 4.40
C GLY A 137 10.97 -7.43 4.82
N ASP A 138 10.74 -8.36 3.89
CA ASP A 138 10.28 -9.71 4.23
C ASP A 138 11.32 -10.44 5.09
N ARG A 139 10.86 -11.23 6.07
CA ARG A 139 11.72 -12.02 6.96
C ARG A 139 11.67 -13.49 6.58
N LEU A 140 12.81 -14.08 6.24
CA LEU A 140 12.87 -15.47 5.81
C LEU A 140 12.84 -16.41 7.02
N LEU A 141 12.03 -17.47 6.91
CA LEU A 141 11.93 -18.54 7.92
C LEU A 141 12.57 -19.83 7.43
N GLU A 142 12.22 -20.23 6.20
CA GLU A 142 12.63 -21.49 5.61
C GLU A 142 12.98 -21.30 4.14
N VAL A 143 14.06 -21.94 3.71
CA VAL A 143 14.47 -22.05 2.30
C VAL A 143 14.67 -23.52 1.97
N ASN A 144 13.89 -24.05 1.05
CA ASN A 144 14.03 -25.42 0.52
C ASN A 144 13.95 -26.54 1.58
N GLY A 145 13.12 -26.40 2.62
CA GLY A 145 13.07 -27.37 3.73
C GLY A 145 14.02 -27.04 4.88
N HIS A 146 14.84 -25.99 4.76
CA HIS A 146 15.85 -25.65 5.76
C HIS A 146 15.49 -24.36 6.49
N LEU A 147 15.39 -24.45 7.82
CA LEU A 147 15.25 -23.29 8.69
C LEU A 147 16.46 -22.35 8.51
N VAL A 148 16.19 -21.05 8.35
CA VAL A 148 17.22 -20.00 8.16
C VAL A 148 17.33 -19.03 9.33
N ILE A 149 16.50 -19.19 10.36
CA ILE A 149 16.55 -18.40 11.59
C ILE A 149 17.91 -18.59 12.26
N GLY A 150 18.56 -17.49 12.65
CA GLY A 150 19.89 -17.51 13.28
C GLY A 150 21.05 -17.86 12.33
N LYS A 151 20.83 -17.95 11.01
CA LYS A 151 21.91 -18.20 10.04
C LYS A 151 22.47 -16.91 9.44
N ASP A 152 23.77 -16.96 9.16
CA ASP A 152 24.49 -15.87 8.50
C ASP A 152 24.01 -15.67 7.06
N SER A 153 24.17 -14.44 6.55
CA SER A 153 23.73 -14.07 5.20
C SER A 153 24.41 -14.93 4.12
N THR A 154 25.65 -15.35 4.34
CA THR A 154 26.41 -16.23 3.44
C THR A 154 25.78 -17.62 3.34
N GLU A 155 25.35 -18.19 4.46
CA GLU A 155 24.69 -19.49 4.49
C GLU A 155 23.32 -19.46 3.84
N VAL A 156 22.54 -18.41 4.12
CA VAL A 156 21.21 -18.21 3.52
C VAL A 156 21.33 -18.03 2.00
N THR A 157 22.29 -17.22 1.55
CA THR A 157 22.58 -17.01 0.12
C THR A 157 23.00 -18.31 -0.55
N ARG A 158 23.82 -19.13 0.13
CA ARG A 158 24.20 -20.47 -0.36
C ARG A 158 22.98 -21.40 -0.50
N LEU A 159 22.01 -21.33 0.42
CA LEU A 159 20.78 -22.14 0.36
C LEU A 159 19.85 -21.69 -0.76
N LEU A 160 19.79 -20.39 -1.05
CA LEU A 160 19.04 -19.82 -2.17
C LEU A 160 19.69 -20.21 -3.51
N ASN A 161 21.01 -20.12 -3.62
CA ASN A 161 21.75 -20.42 -4.87
C ASN A 161 22.04 -21.92 -5.08
N ARG A 162 21.47 -22.82 -4.27
CA ARG A 162 21.56 -24.26 -4.54
C ARG A 162 20.76 -24.56 -5.80
N ARG A 163 21.43 -25.08 -6.84
CA ARG A 163 20.81 -25.52 -8.10
C ARG A 163 19.70 -26.55 -7.83
N ARG A 164 18.47 -26.06 -7.78
CA ARG A 164 17.23 -26.83 -7.73
C ARG A 164 16.26 -26.23 -8.76
N PRO A 165 15.39 -27.06 -9.38
CA PRO A 165 14.44 -26.57 -10.37
C PRO A 165 13.39 -25.61 -9.77
N LEU A 166 13.09 -25.75 -8.48
CA LEU A 166 12.19 -24.89 -7.71
C LEU A 166 12.84 -24.51 -6.39
N CYS A 167 12.74 -23.23 -6.02
CA CYS A 167 13.15 -22.74 -4.71
C CYS A 167 11.91 -22.38 -3.89
N ARG A 168 11.61 -23.19 -2.87
CA ARG A 168 10.49 -22.95 -1.96
C ARG A 168 10.95 -22.09 -0.80
N ILE A 169 10.28 -20.97 -0.59
CA ILE A 169 10.66 -19.98 0.42
C ILE A 169 9.45 -19.70 1.31
N VAL A 170 9.63 -19.80 2.61
CA VAL A 170 8.64 -19.41 3.62
C VAL A 170 9.13 -18.15 4.31
N PHE A 171 8.29 -17.12 4.37
CA PHE A 171 8.65 -15.82 4.90
C PHE A 171 7.50 -15.15 5.65
N LEU A 172 7.85 -14.23 6.55
CA LEU A 172 6.92 -13.35 7.24
C LEU A 172 6.94 -11.96 6.61
N ARG A 173 5.76 -11.44 6.31
CA ARG A 173 5.56 -10.08 5.85
C ARG A 173 4.82 -9.26 6.91
N PRO A 174 5.40 -8.15 7.42
CA PRO A 174 4.68 -7.26 8.31
C PRO A 174 3.64 -6.47 7.51
N LEU A 175 2.37 -6.84 7.63
CA LEU A 175 1.27 -6.14 6.98
C LEU A 175 0.66 -5.11 7.91
N ARG A 176 0.38 -3.91 7.39
CA ARG A 176 -0.48 -2.97 8.12
C ARG A 176 -1.90 -3.55 8.22
N PRO A 177 -2.71 -3.19 9.23
CA PRO A 177 -4.07 -3.72 9.39
C PRO A 177 -4.94 -3.56 8.13
N HIS A 178 -4.79 -2.44 7.42
CA HIS A 178 -5.50 -2.18 6.17
C HIS A 178 -5.00 -3.02 4.97
N GLN A 179 -3.79 -3.58 5.05
CA GLN A 179 -3.23 -4.50 4.04
C GLN A 179 -3.58 -5.96 4.37
N TRP A 180 -3.72 -6.30 5.66
CA TRP A 180 -4.18 -7.63 6.08
C TRP A 180 -5.62 -7.89 5.61
N LEU A 181 -6.49 -6.88 5.69
CA LEU A 181 -7.84 -6.90 5.10
C LEU A 181 -7.83 -7.02 3.56
N LYS A 182 -6.71 -6.72 2.90
CA LYS A 182 -6.54 -6.88 1.44
C LYS A 182 -5.95 -8.24 1.05
N GLY A 183 -5.43 -9.03 1.99
CA GLY A 183 -4.63 -10.23 1.74
C GLY A 183 -5.40 -11.46 1.25
N GLY A 184 -6.73 -11.47 1.34
CA GLY A 184 -7.58 -12.47 0.70
C GLY A 184 -8.37 -11.84 -0.44
N GLY A 185 -8.01 -12.12 -1.70
CA GLY A 185 -8.83 -11.78 -2.87
C GLY A 185 -8.90 -10.31 -3.30
N ALA A 186 -8.46 -9.35 -2.49
CA ALA A 186 -8.78 -7.94 -2.72
C ALA A 186 -8.18 -7.34 -4.01
N CYS A 187 -7.08 -7.84 -4.58
CA CYS A 187 -6.63 -7.32 -5.88
C CYS A 187 -7.59 -7.68 -7.03
N ARG A 188 -8.21 -8.87 -6.98
CA ARG A 188 -9.16 -9.31 -8.00
C ARG A 188 -10.55 -8.77 -7.74
N GLU A 189 -10.99 -8.78 -6.49
CA GLU A 189 -12.28 -8.18 -6.09
C GLU A 189 -12.27 -6.66 -6.24
N THR A 190 -11.19 -5.95 -5.91
CA THR A 190 -11.16 -4.49 -6.16
C THR A 190 -11.08 -4.17 -7.64
N ALA A 191 -10.42 -5.00 -8.47
CA ALA A 191 -10.46 -4.85 -9.92
C ALA A 191 -11.87 -5.11 -10.47
N GLN A 192 -12.54 -6.15 -9.97
CA GLN A 192 -13.91 -6.50 -10.36
C GLN A 192 -14.93 -5.44 -9.91
N LEU A 193 -14.86 -4.97 -8.66
CA LEU A 193 -15.68 -3.88 -8.15
C LEU A 193 -15.43 -2.57 -8.88
N ARG A 194 -14.18 -2.28 -9.29
CA ARG A 194 -13.89 -1.12 -10.16
C ARG A 194 -14.56 -1.26 -11.52
N GLN A 195 -14.51 -2.45 -12.12
CA GLN A 195 -15.16 -2.72 -13.40
C GLN A 195 -16.69 -2.63 -13.27
N GLU A 196 -17.27 -3.20 -12.22
CA GLU A 196 -18.70 -3.10 -11.91
C GLU A 196 -19.11 -1.63 -11.71
N LEU A 197 -18.34 -0.85 -10.96
CA LEU A 197 -18.57 0.58 -10.79
C LEU A 197 -18.55 1.32 -12.13
N THR A 198 -17.59 1.02 -13.02
CA THR A 198 -17.54 1.60 -14.37
C THR A 198 -18.80 1.28 -15.16
N THR A 199 -19.26 0.02 -15.14
CA THR A 199 -20.48 -0.37 -15.85
C THR A 199 -21.74 0.28 -15.28
N VAL A 200 -21.82 0.49 -13.96
CA VAL A 200 -22.95 1.17 -13.31
C VAL A 200 -22.94 2.66 -13.66
N VAL A 201 -21.77 3.30 -13.67
CA VAL A 201 -21.62 4.70 -14.08
C VAL A 201 -22.01 4.90 -15.56
N GLU A 202 -21.58 4.01 -16.44
CA GLU A 202 -21.99 4.04 -17.85
C GLU A 202 -23.50 3.85 -18.03
N ARG A 203 -24.11 2.92 -17.27
CA ARG A 203 -25.56 2.71 -17.28
C ARG A 203 -26.31 3.94 -16.78
N LEU A 204 -25.85 4.56 -15.70
CA LEU A 204 -26.44 5.79 -15.15
C LEU A 204 -26.34 6.94 -16.16
N ASN A 205 -25.18 7.13 -16.78
CA ASN A 205 -24.98 8.16 -17.80
C ASN A 205 -25.90 7.94 -19.01
N ARG A 206 -26.09 6.70 -19.46
CA ARG A 206 -27.04 6.35 -20.52
C ARG A 206 -28.48 6.67 -20.11
N GLN A 207 -28.90 6.31 -18.89
CA GLN A 207 -30.23 6.65 -18.39
C GLN A 207 -30.46 8.16 -18.27
N MET A 208 -29.45 8.94 -17.84
CA MET A 208 -29.56 10.40 -17.80
C MET A 208 -29.72 10.99 -19.20
N ALA A 209 -28.99 10.47 -20.19
CA ALA A 209 -29.12 10.91 -21.59
C ALA A 209 -30.50 10.55 -22.18
N GLU A 210 -31.00 9.34 -21.92
CA GLU A 210 -32.34 8.91 -22.32
C GLU A 210 -33.43 9.75 -21.65
N SER A 211 -33.30 10.03 -20.34
CA SER A 211 -34.22 10.90 -19.63
C SER A 211 -34.22 12.32 -20.20
N ALA A 212 -33.06 12.87 -20.55
CA ALA A 212 -32.96 14.20 -21.18
C ALA A 212 -33.57 14.22 -22.59
N ASN A 213 -33.47 13.12 -23.35
CA ASN A 213 -34.10 13.02 -24.65
C ASN A 213 -35.63 12.90 -24.52
N MET A 214 -36.12 12.12 -23.55
CA MET A 214 -37.55 12.01 -23.25
C MET A 214 -38.16 13.34 -22.80
N THR A 215 -37.47 14.14 -21.99
CA THR A 215 -37.97 15.47 -21.61
C THR A 215 -38.07 16.38 -22.82
N GLN A 216 -37.07 16.39 -23.71
CA GLN A 216 -37.12 17.15 -24.97
C GLN A 216 -38.28 16.71 -25.88
N LEU A 217 -38.51 15.40 -26.00
CA LEU A 217 -39.59 14.86 -26.81
C LEU A 217 -40.97 15.22 -26.23
N ASN A 218 -41.12 15.17 -24.91
CA ASN A 218 -42.31 15.63 -24.20
C ASN A 218 -42.57 17.13 -24.40
N GLU A 219 -41.52 17.96 -24.40
CA GLU A 219 -41.66 19.39 -24.68
C GLU A 219 -42.13 19.64 -26.13
N ARG A 220 -41.60 18.91 -27.10
CA ARG A 220 -42.06 18.99 -28.50
C ARG A 220 -43.53 18.57 -28.62
N LEU A 221 -43.88 17.43 -28.03
CA LEU A 221 -45.25 16.91 -28.07
C LEU A 221 -46.24 17.87 -27.41
N LYS A 222 -45.85 18.53 -26.31
CA LYS A 222 -46.67 19.60 -25.70
C LYS A 222 -46.88 20.78 -26.63
N LYS A 223 -45.83 21.25 -27.33
CA LYS A 223 -45.96 22.34 -28.32
C LYS A 223 -46.91 21.95 -29.45
N ASP A 224 -46.74 20.76 -30.01
CA ASP A 224 -47.61 20.25 -31.07
C ASP A 224 -49.07 20.13 -30.59
N GLN A 225 -49.28 19.70 -29.34
CA GLN A 225 -50.61 19.62 -28.74
C GLN A 225 -51.25 21.01 -28.56
N GLU A 226 -50.48 22.03 -28.18
CA GLU A 226 -50.94 23.42 -28.09
C GLU A 226 -51.28 24.01 -29.45
N GLU A 227 -50.47 23.71 -30.47
CA GLU A 227 -50.72 24.13 -31.85
C GLU A 227 -51.99 23.48 -32.42
N LEU A 228 -52.15 22.17 -32.25
CA LEU A 228 -53.38 21.48 -32.67
C LEU A 228 -54.60 22.03 -31.93
N LYS A 229 -54.49 22.37 -30.64
CA LYS A 229 -55.58 23.03 -29.89
C LYS A 229 -55.90 24.41 -30.44
N SER A 230 -54.91 25.21 -30.85
CA SER A 230 -55.14 26.54 -31.41
C SER A 230 -55.80 26.45 -32.79
N GLN A 231 -55.32 25.56 -33.67
CA GLN A 231 -55.94 25.27 -34.97
C GLN A 231 -57.37 24.79 -34.82
N ASN A 232 -57.63 23.88 -33.87
CA ASN A 232 -58.98 23.37 -33.61
C ASN A 232 -59.92 24.49 -33.12
N ARG A 233 -59.44 25.41 -32.26
CA ARG A 233 -60.22 26.60 -31.86
C ARG A 233 -60.52 27.49 -33.07
N GLN A 234 -59.56 27.72 -33.95
CA GLN A 234 -59.75 28.54 -35.15
C GLN A 234 -60.77 27.90 -36.11
N LEU A 235 -60.66 26.60 -36.37
CA LEU A 235 -61.63 25.86 -37.17
C LEU A 235 -63.04 25.91 -36.55
N LYS A 236 -63.15 25.77 -35.22
CA LYS A 236 -64.43 25.94 -34.52
C LYS A 236 -65.04 27.32 -34.75
N LEU A 237 -64.25 28.38 -34.66
CA LEU A 237 -64.72 29.74 -34.93
C LEU A 237 -65.16 29.92 -36.39
N GLN A 238 -64.41 29.35 -37.34
CA GLN A 238 -64.79 29.36 -38.76
C GLN A 238 -66.10 28.63 -39.00
N VAL A 239 -66.28 27.43 -38.45
CA VAL A 239 -67.52 26.65 -38.56
C VAL A 239 -68.70 27.45 -37.99
N LEU A 240 -68.56 28.06 -36.82
CA LEU A 240 -69.60 28.90 -36.21
C LEU A 240 -69.95 30.11 -37.08
N SER A 241 -68.94 30.76 -37.69
CA SER A 241 -69.17 31.89 -38.61
C SER A 241 -69.87 31.48 -39.90
N LEU A 242 -69.58 30.29 -40.42
CA LEU A 242 -70.25 29.75 -41.61
C LEU A 242 -71.68 29.34 -41.28
N GLN A 243 -71.92 28.74 -40.10
CA GLN A 243 -73.26 28.41 -39.62
C GLN A 243 -74.12 29.68 -39.46
N SER A 244 -73.57 30.76 -38.91
CA SER A 244 -74.31 32.03 -38.78
C SER A 244 -74.61 32.66 -40.13
N LEU A 245 -73.68 32.59 -41.09
CA LEU A 245 -73.89 33.07 -42.46
C LEU A 245 -74.94 32.24 -43.21
N LEU A 246 -74.93 30.92 -43.07
CA LEU A 246 -75.96 30.04 -43.63
C LEU A 246 -77.34 30.34 -43.05
N LEU A 247 -77.44 30.55 -41.72
CA LEU A 247 -78.68 30.94 -41.07
C LEU A 247 -79.20 32.29 -41.59
N TYR A 248 -78.30 33.27 -41.77
CA TYR A 248 -78.64 34.57 -42.35
C TYR A 248 -79.16 34.43 -43.79
N LEU A 249 -78.44 33.68 -44.64
CA LEU A 249 -78.83 33.44 -46.03
C LEU A 249 -80.17 32.70 -46.14
N HIS A 250 -80.40 31.69 -45.31
CA HIS A 250 -81.67 30.97 -45.26
C HIS A 250 -82.83 31.89 -44.86
N LYS A 251 -82.62 32.77 -43.87
CA LYS A 251 -83.60 33.78 -43.46
C LYS A 251 -83.86 34.85 -44.54
N SER A 252 -82.84 35.24 -45.31
CA SER A 252 -82.98 36.19 -46.42
C SER A 252 -83.49 35.58 -47.72
N SER A 253 -83.36 34.26 -47.90
CA SER A 253 -83.77 33.56 -49.13
C SER A 253 -85.29 33.45 -49.31
N GLY A 254 -86.09 33.86 -48.32
CA GLY A 254 -87.50 34.25 -48.53
C GLY A 254 -88.33 33.32 -49.42
N LYS A 255 -88.13 32.00 -49.33
CA LYS A 255 -88.97 31.00 -49.99
C LYS A 255 -89.76 30.25 -48.93
N SER A 256 -90.96 30.78 -48.72
CA SER A 256 -92.24 30.09 -48.52
C SER A 256 -92.15 28.56 -48.31
N GLU A 257 -92.66 28.18 -47.14
CA GLU A 257 -93.48 27.00 -46.84
C GLU A 257 -93.04 25.63 -47.37
N GLN A 258 -92.88 24.72 -46.40
CA GLN A 258 -92.84 23.26 -46.56
C GLN A 258 -91.66 22.69 -47.34
N THR A 259 -90.51 22.56 -46.67
CA THR A 259 -89.74 21.30 -46.62
C THR A 259 -88.64 21.39 -45.56
N ASP A 260 -88.41 20.25 -44.89
CA ASP A 260 -87.20 19.87 -44.17
C ASP A 260 -87.04 20.29 -42.71
N SER A 261 -87.82 19.63 -41.84
CA SER A 261 -87.52 19.49 -40.40
C SER A 261 -86.22 18.72 -40.11
N THR A 262 -85.54 18.20 -41.13
CA THR A 262 -84.34 17.35 -41.00
C THR A 262 -83.06 18.14 -40.73
N VAL A 263 -82.98 19.42 -41.11
CA VAL A 263 -81.75 20.22 -40.91
C VAL A 263 -81.61 20.72 -39.47
N PHE A 264 -82.71 21.05 -38.79
CA PHE A 264 -82.70 21.50 -37.40
C PHE A 264 -82.40 20.36 -36.40
N ASP A 265 -82.85 19.13 -36.67
CA ASP A 265 -82.61 17.97 -35.80
C ASP A 265 -81.12 17.52 -35.81
N LEU A 266 -80.38 17.82 -36.87
CA LEU A 266 -78.94 17.52 -36.97
C LEU A 266 -78.06 18.55 -36.23
N LEU A 267 -78.53 19.78 -36.06
CA LEU A 267 -77.80 20.83 -35.34
C LEU A 267 -78.05 20.81 -33.82
N GLY A 268 -79.22 20.32 -33.37
CA GLY A 268 -79.56 20.19 -31.95
C GLY A 268 -78.93 18.97 -31.25
N THR A 269 -78.47 17.96 -31.99
CA THR A 269 -78.02 16.67 -31.42
C THR A 269 -76.51 16.51 -31.30
N GLN A 270 -75.69 17.43 -31.83
CA GLN A 270 -74.23 17.38 -31.67
C GLN A 270 -73.75 18.02 -30.37
N SER A 271 -74.25 17.52 -29.24
CA SER A 271 -73.40 17.37 -28.06
C SER A 271 -72.39 16.28 -28.35
N ILE A 272 -71.36 16.62 -29.12
CA ILE A 272 -70.17 15.78 -29.27
C ILE A 272 -69.55 15.71 -27.89
N LEU A 273 -69.87 14.62 -27.20
CA LEU A 273 -69.34 14.20 -25.93
C LEU A 273 -67.84 13.92 -26.15
N TRP A 274 -67.01 14.95 -26.07
CA TRP A 274 -65.56 14.80 -26.09
C TRP A 274 -65.15 14.14 -24.77
N ARG A 275 -65.15 12.80 -24.73
CA ARG A 275 -64.54 12.05 -23.62
C ARG A 275 -63.07 12.45 -23.53
N LYS A 276 -62.68 12.86 -22.33
CA LYS A 276 -61.28 13.02 -21.91
C LYS A 276 -60.55 11.68 -22.14
N PRO A 277 -59.34 11.64 -22.71
CA PRO A 277 -58.53 10.44 -22.63
C PRO A 277 -58.12 10.26 -21.16
N GLU A 278 -58.42 9.10 -20.61
CA GLU A 278 -57.98 8.70 -19.27
C GLU A 278 -56.45 8.62 -19.26
N GLU A 279 -55.85 9.19 -18.22
CA GLU A 279 -54.44 9.04 -17.88
C GLU A 279 -54.20 7.59 -17.44
N GLU A 280 -53.80 6.73 -18.36
CA GLU A 280 -53.19 5.45 -17.99
C GLU A 280 -51.69 5.65 -17.74
N THR A 281 -51.33 5.53 -16.47
CA THR A 281 -49.98 5.20 -15.97
C THR A 281 -50.14 4.00 -15.04
N PRO A 282 -49.13 3.11 -14.90
CA PRO A 282 -47.69 3.38 -14.94
C PRO A 282 -46.89 2.70 -16.06
#